data_AF-A0A3C0YBT7-F1
#
_entry.id   AF-A0A3C0YBT7-F1
#
_cell.length_a   1.000
_cell.length_b   1.000
_cell.length_c   1.000
_cell.angle_alpha   90.00
_cell.angle_beta   90.00
_cell.angle_gamma   90.00
#
_symmetry.space_group_name_H-M   'P 1'
#
loop_
_entity.id
_entity.type
_entity.pdbx_description
1 polymer ?
#
loop_
_entity_poly.entity_id
_entity_poly.type
_entity_poly.pdbx_seq_one_letter_code
_entity_poly.pdbx_strand_id
1 'polypeptide(L)'
;MTPDLLVGCDFSSSPSRRKPIVMATGSASKGRVLLAGLERVESLDGFEHWLRQERAWIAAFDFPFGLPRELVEHLGWPEHW
;
A
#
# COMPACT_ATOMS: atom_id res chain seq x y z
N MET A 1 14.57 -17.19 3.52
CA MET A 1 13.14 -17.57 3.66
C MET A 1 12.34 -16.56 2.86
N THR A 2 11.53 -16.99 1.91
CA THR A 2 10.52 -16.10 1.30
C THR A 2 9.49 -15.75 2.37
N PRO A 3 9.09 -14.48 2.52
CA PRO A 3 8.02 -14.13 3.44
C PRO A 3 6.75 -14.92 3.09
N ASP A 4 6.08 -15.44 4.11
CA ASP A 4 4.88 -16.27 3.93
C ASP A 4 3.68 -15.44 3.41
N LEU A 5 3.73 -14.12 3.59
CA LEU A 5 2.70 -13.18 3.18
C LEU A 5 3.26 -12.00 2.37
N LEU A 6 2.74 -11.82 1.17
CA LEU A 6 2.92 -10.61 0.36
C LEU A 6 1.68 -9.74 0.41
N VAL A 7 1.89 -8.43 0.40
CA VAL A 7 0.82 -7.45 0.56
C VAL A 7 0.97 -6.32 -0.47
N GLY A 8 -0.11 -5.95 -1.13
CA GLY A 8 -0.22 -4.69 -1.86
C GLY A 8 -1.18 -3.77 -1.12
N CYS A 9 -0.80 -2.52 -0.88
CA CYS A 9 -1.62 -1.53 -0.19
C CYS A 9 -1.91 -0.35 -1.10
N ASP A 10 -3.19 -0.14 -1.43
CA ASP A 10 -3.70 1.12 -1.98
C ASP A 10 -4.11 2.01 -0.80
N PHE A 11 -3.32 3.06 -0.54
CA PHE A 11 -3.44 3.85 0.68
C PHE A 11 -4.28 5.10 0.48
N SER A 12 -5.13 5.39 1.47
CA SER A 12 -5.82 6.67 1.60
C SER A 12 -5.37 7.35 2.89
N SER A 13 -4.94 8.61 2.81
CA SER A 13 -4.62 9.45 3.97
C SER A 13 -5.86 9.89 4.77
N SER A 14 -7.05 9.66 4.22
CA SER A 14 -8.34 9.96 4.86
C SER A 14 -9.29 8.80 4.60
N PRO A 15 -9.03 7.62 5.21
CA PRO A 15 -9.82 6.44 4.98
C PRO A 15 -11.24 6.62 5.52
N SER A 16 -12.20 6.03 4.83
CA SER A 16 -13.60 5.97 5.23
C SER A 16 -14.26 4.76 4.58
N ARG A 17 -15.52 4.47 4.95
CA ARG A 17 -16.29 3.41 4.28
C ARG A 17 -16.41 3.57 2.76
N ARG A 18 -16.42 4.80 2.25
CA ARG A 18 -16.51 5.09 0.80
C ARG A 18 -15.14 5.11 0.11
N LYS A 19 -14.07 5.33 0.86
CA LYS A 19 -12.67 5.35 0.38
C LYS A 19 -11.76 4.65 1.40
N PRO A 20 -11.86 3.31 1.53
CA PRO A 20 -11.04 2.58 2.49
C PRO A 20 -9.60 2.47 1.97
N ILE A 21 -8.66 2.18 2.88
CA ILE A 21 -7.37 1.59 2.50
C ILE A 21 -7.64 0.14 2.07
N VAL A 22 -7.08 -0.30 0.96
CA VAL A 22 -7.27 -1.67 0.46
C VAL A 22 -5.97 -2.45 0.59
N MET A 23 -6.01 -3.54 1.36
CA MET A 23 -4.89 -4.45 1.55
C MET A 23 -5.13 -5.73 0.74
N ALA A 24 -4.36 -5.93 -0.33
CA ALA A 24 -4.35 -7.15 -1.12
C ALA A 24 -3.33 -8.13 -0.54
N THR A 25 -3.76 -9.27 -0.04
CA THR A 25 -2.90 -10.31 0.54
C THR A 25 -2.68 -11.46 -0.43
N GLY A 26 -1.50 -12.06 -0.40
CA GLY A 26 -1.17 -13.15 -1.31
C GLY A 26 0.18 -13.80 -1.03
N SER A 27 0.63 -14.62 -1.97
CA SER A 27 1.92 -15.29 -1.92
C SER A 27 2.60 -15.28 -3.28
N ALA A 28 3.92 -15.42 -3.31
CA ALA A 28 4.67 -15.62 -4.54
C ALA A 28 5.22 -17.04 -4.62
N SER A 29 5.03 -17.70 -5.75
CA SER A 29 5.60 -19.01 -6.03
C SER A 29 5.89 -19.16 -7.51
N LYS A 30 7.08 -19.69 -7.84
CA LYS A 30 7.51 -20.00 -9.22
C LYS A 30 7.31 -18.83 -10.20
N GLY A 31 7.66 -17.62 -9.77
CA GLY A 31 7.56 -16.40 -10.60
C GLY A 31 6.15 -15.86 -10.79
N ARG A 32 5.17 -16.33 -10.02
CA ARG A 32 3.78 -15.85 -10.04
C ARG A 32 3.39 -15.33 -8.67
N VAL A 33 2.51 -14.34 -8.65
CA VAL A 33 1.83 -13.86 -7.44
C VAL A 33 0.40 -14.39 -7.47
N LEU A 34 -0.03 -15.03 -6.39
CA LEU A 34 -1.39 -15.47 -6.19
C LEU A 34 -2.07 -14.54 -5.19
N LEU A 35 -3.12 -13.86 -5.63
CA LEU A 35 -4.00 -13.08 -4.74
C LEU A 35 -4.84 -14.04 -3.89
N ALA A 36 -4.75 -13.92 -2.58
CA ALA A 36 -5.51 -14.70 -1.61
C ALA A 36 -6.75 -13.95 -1.12
N GLY A 37 -6.67 -12.63 -0.96
CA GLY A 37 -7.80 -11.84 -0.47
C GLY A 37 -7.58 -10.34 -0.55
N LEU A 38 -8.68 -9.60 -0.34
CA LEU A 38 -8.69 -8.15 -0.18
C LEU A 38 -9.32 -7.81 1.17
N GLU A 39 -8.60 -7.07 2.00
CA GLU A 39 -9.13 -6.49 3.23
C GLU A 39 -9.38 -4.99 3.00
N ARG A 40 -10.52 -4.48 3.49
CA ARG A 40 -10.88 -3.06 3.43
C ARG A 40 -10.76 -2.47 4.82
N VAL A 41 -9.89 -1.49 4.97
CA VAL A 41 -9.61 -0.83 6.24
C VAL A 41 -10.15 0.58 6.18
N GLU A 42 -11.17 0.85 6.99
CA GLU A 42 -11.98 2.08 6.89
C GLU A 42 -11.47 3.23 7.77
N SER A 43 -10.43 3.01 8.57
CA SER A 43 -9.86 4.01 9.48
C SER A 43 -8.33 3.87 9.59
N LEU A 44 -7.65 4.95 10.00
CA LEU A 44 -6.20 4.91 10.26
C LEU A 44 -5.88 4.02 11.47
N ASP A 45 -6.70 4.03 12.52
CA ASP A 45 -6.54 3.13 13.68
C ASP A 45 -6.65 1.65 13.26
N GLY A 46 -7.57 1.33 12.34
CA GLY A 46 -7.70 -0.02 11.78
C GLY A 46 -6.46 -0.43 10.98
N PHE A 47 -5.85 0.53 10.27
CA PHE A 47 -4.62 0.29 9.51
C PHE A 47 -3.43 0.10 10.45
N GLU A 48 -3.31 0.91 11.49
CA GLU A 48 -2.31 0.73 12.55
C GLU A 48 -2.46 -0.65 13.22
N HIS A 49 -3.69 -1.04 13.57
CA HIS A 49 -3.95 -2.36 14.13
C HIS A 49 -3.49 -3.47 13.19
N TRP A 50 -3.80 -3.37 11.89
CA TRP A 50 -3.37 -4.34 10.88
C TRP A 50 -1.84 -4.43 10.79
N LEU A 51 -1.13 -3.29 10.85
CA LEU A 51 0.33 -3.23 10.80
C LEU A 51 1.00 -3.85 12.03
N ARG A 52 0.36 -3.75 13.20
CA ARG A 52 0.87 -4.27 14.48
C ARG A 52 0.67 -5.78 14.66
N GLN A 53 -0.07 -6.44 13.78
CA GLN A 53 -0.26 -7.89 13.85
C GLN A 53 1.09 -8.61 13.72
N GLU A 54 1.45 -9.42 14.71
CA GLU A 54 2.68 -10.20 14.72
C GLU A 54 2.64 -11.30 13.63
N ARG A 55 3.28 -11.02 12.49
CA ARG A 55 3.50 -11.99 11.41
C ARG A 55 4.67 -11.56 10.53
N ALA A 56 5.26 -12.51 9.81
CA ALA A 56 6.26 -12.22 8.79
C ALA A 56 5.57 -11.83 7.48
N TRP A 57 5.77 -10.59 7.02
CA TRP A 57 5.18 -10.09 5.78
C TRP A 57 6.11 -9.12 5.05
N ILE A 58 5.91 -8.98 3.75
CA ILE A 58 6.47 -7.90 2.93
C ILE A 58 5.32 -7.21 2.21
N ALA A 59 5.33 -5.88 2.16
CA ALA A 59 4.35 -5.12 1.40
C ALA A 59 4.95 -4.10 0.45
N ALA A 60 4.21 -3.83 -0.62
CA ALA A 60 4.34 -2.62 -1.42
C ALA A 60 3.19 -1.66 -1.06
N PHE A 61 3.50 -0.38 -0.88
CA PHE A 61 2.53 0.66 -0.54
C PHE A 61 2.47 1.70 -1.66
N ASP A 62 1.27 1.93 -2.18
CA ASP A 62 0.94 3.07 -3.04
C ASP A 62 0.55 4.25 -2.16
N PHE A 63 1.55 4.92 -1.60
CA PHE A 63 1.33 6.13 -0.85
C PHE A 63 1.16 7.32 -1.80
N PRO A 64 0.22 8.24 -1.52
CA PRO A 64 0.03 9.46 -2.31
C PRO A 64 1.12 10.49 -1.98
N PHE A 65 2.39 10.11 -2.07
CA PHE A 65 3.50 11.04 -2.01
C PHE A 65 3.59 11.76 -3.36
N GLY A 66 2.71 12.74 -3.55
CA GLY A 66 2.93 13.76 -4.56
C GLY A 66 4.23 14.48 -4.23
N LEU A 67 5.12 14.59 -5.20
CA LEU A 67 6.30 15.44 -5.04
C LEU A 67 5.83 16.89 -4.96
N PRO A 68 6.33 17.70 -4.00
CA PRO A 68 6.03 19.12 -3.96
C PRO A 68 6.32 19.76 -5.31
N ARG A 69 5.48 20.73 -5.71
CA ARG A 69 5.65 21.44 -6.98
C ARG A 69 7.06 22.03 -7.09
N GLU A 70 7.55 22.59 -5.99
CA GLU A 70 8.87 23.19 -5.87
C GLU A 70 10.00 22.18 -6.14
N LEU A 71 9.83 20.91 -5.74
CA LEU A 71 10.80 19.85 -6.00
C LEU A 71 10.81 19.45 -7.47
N VAL A 72 9.62 19.31 -8.07
CA VAL A 72 9.47 18.98 -9.50
C VAL A 72 10.13 20.06 -10.36
N GLU A 73 9.88 21.33 -10.03
CA GLU A 73 10.49 22.50 -10.68
C GLU A 73 12.02 22.50 -10.52
N HIS A 74 12.52 22.31 -9.30
CA HIS A 74 13.97 22.32 -9.03
C HIS A 74 14.73 21.21 -9.77
N LEU A 75 14.12 20.04 -9.94
CA LEU A 75 14.71 18.91 -10.66
C LEU A 75 14.56 19.01 -12.19
N GLY A 76 13.86 20.03 -12.70
CA GLY A 76 13.63 20.23 -14.13
C GLY A 76 12.81 19.10 -14.77
N TRP A 77 11.92 18.48 -14.00
CA TRP A 77 11.05 17.42 -14.51
C TRP A 77 9.84 17.99 -15.27
N PRO A 78 9.23 17.23 -16.20
CA PRO A 78 8.00 17.65 -16.85
C PRO A 78 6.93 18.07 -15.84
N GLU A 79 6.28 19.21 -16.08
CA GLU A 79 5.26 19.76 -15.18
C GLU A 79 3.82 19.32 -15.54
N HIS A 80 3.68 18.67 -16.69
CA HIS A 80 2.42 18.19 -17.24
C HIS A 80 2.58 16.70 -17.58
N TRP A 81 1.78 15.87 -16.93
CA TRP A 81 1.69 14.42 -17.13
C TRP A 81 0.23 14.05 -17.35
#